data_AF-A0A940N1R0-F1
#
_entry.id   AF-A0A940N1R0-F1
#
_cell.length_a   1.000
_cell.length_b   1.000
_cell.length_c   1.000
_cell.angle_alpha   90.00
_cell.angle_beta   90.00
_cell.angle_gamma   90.00
#
_symmetry.space_group_name_H-M   'P 1'
#
loop_
_entity.id
_entity.type
_entity.pdbx_description
1 polymer ?
#
loop_
_entity_poly.entity_id
_entity_poly.type
_entity_poly.pdbx_seq_one_letter_code
_entity_poly.pdbx_strand_id
1 'polypeptide(L)'
;MLTATFDAFEATQTVQINVGDVVTLKTGGSRMTVTYVGPVARRTGDWLVCQWFDEHGELRQETFAQDDVWRQPRSIPAGSVHLHKFVRTVSP
;
A
#
# COMPACT_ATOMS: atom_id res chain seq x y z
N MET A 1 -30.94 13.80 -1.53
CA MET A 1 -29.64 13.98 -0.85
C MET A 1 -29.20 12.61 -0.35
N LEU A 2 -28.07 12.08 -0.82
CA LEU A 2 -27.51 10.82 -0.30
C LEU A 2 -26.38 11.19 0.68
N THR A 3 -26.62 10.94 1.96
CA THR A 3 -25.61 11.10 3.02
C THR A 3 -24.74 9.85 3.03
N ALA A 4 -23.54 9.93 2.47
CA ALA A 4 -22.53 8.90 2.65
C ALA A 4 -21.87 9.12 4.02
N THR A 5 -22.25 8.31 5.00
CA THR A 5 -21.55 8.22 6.29
C THR A 5 -20.24 7.49 6.03
N PHE A 6 -19.16 8.23 5.85
CA PHE A 6 -17.81 7.65 5.94
C PHE A 6 -17.58 7.37 7.42
N ASP A 7 -17.79 6.12 7.83
CA ASP A 7 -17.46 5.68 9.19
C ASP A 7 -15.99 6.00 9.45
N ALA A 8 -15.80 6.85 10.44
CA ALA A 8 -14.51 7.19 11.01
C ALA A 8 -13.83 5.90 11.45
N PHE A 9 -12.83 5.44 10.70
CA PHE A 9 -11.94 4.37 11.14
C PHE A 9 -10.91 4.93 12.13
N GLU A 10 -11.40 5.56 13.19
CA GLU A 10 -10.61 5.90 14.37
C GLU A 10 -10.82 4.79 15.40
N ALA A 11 -10.15 3.67 15.17
CA ALA A 11 -9.82 2.75 16.23
C ALA A 11 -8.29 2.73 16.32
N THR A 12 -7.75 3.21 17.43
CA THR A 12 -6.40 2.88 17.92
C THR A 12 -6.34 1.39 18.32
N GLN A 13 -6.75 0.52 17.40
CA GLN A 13 -6.25 -0.84 17.36
C GLN A 13 -4.86 -0.72 16.76
N THR A 14 -3.85 -1.24 17.45
CA THR A 14 -2.58 -1.56 16.81
C THR A 14 -2.91 -2.53 15.68
N VAL A 15 -3.15 -2.00 14.48
CA VAL A 15 -3.54 -2.79 13.31
C VAL A 15 -2.38 -3.72 13.04
N GLN A 16 -2.55 -4.98 13.43
CA GLN A 16 -1.51 -5.99 13.27
C GLN A 16 -1.28 -6.18 11.77
N ILE A 17 -0.07 -5.86 11.32
CA ILE A 17 0.34 -6.03 9.93
C ILE A 17 0.83 -7.45 9.74
N ASN A 18 0.31 -8.12 8.70
CA ASN A 18 0.67 -9.49 8.37
C ASN A 18 1.30 -9.57 6.98
N VAL A 19 2.04 -10.66 6.73
CA VAL A 19 2.48 -11.02 5.37
C VAL A 19 1.26 -11.10 4.44
N GLY A 20 1.37 -10.47 3.27
CA GLY A 20 0.32 -10.36 2.27
C GLY A 20 -0.62 -9.15 2.43
N ASP A 21 -0.49 -8.37 3.51
CA ASP A 21 -1.18 -7.09 3.59
C ASP A 21 -0.59 -6.09 2.59
N VAL A 22 -1.48 -5.25 2.04
CA VAL A 22 -1.08 -4.14 1.18
C VAL A 22 -0.93 -2.91 2.06
N VAL A 23 0.16 -2.18 1.91
CA VAL A 23 0.51 -1.01 2.70
C VAL A 23 1.01 0.12 1.81
N THR A 24 1.00 1.35 2.33
CA THR A 24 1.64 2.52 1.71
C THR A 24 2.38 3.29 2.80
N LEU A 25 3.47 3.97 2.47
CA LEU A 25 4.14 4.85 3.44
C LEU A 25 3.20 5.98 3.86
N LYS A 26 3.33 6.42 5.11
CA LYS A 26 2.63 7.59 5.65
C LYS A 26 2.92 8.86 4.86
N THR A 27 4.12 8.95 4.28
CA THR A 27 4.56 10.03 3.41
C THR A 27 3.99 9.95 1.98
N GLY A 28 3.22 8.90 1.67
CA GLY A 28 2.67 8.63 0.33
C GLY A 28 3.57 7.72 -0.51
N GLY A 29 3.27 7.62 -1.81
CA GLY A 29 4.02 6.80 -2.76
C GLY A 29 3.35 5.49 -3.12
N SER A 30 4.16 4.52 -3.59
CA SER A 30 3.67 3.26 -4.15
C SER A 30 2.94 2.40 -3.12
N ARG A 31 1.93 1.66 -3.59
CA ARG A 31 1.32 0.58 -2.82
C ARG A 31 2.23 -0.64 -2.83
N MET A 32 2.53 -1.17 -1.66
CA MET A 32 3.47 -2.26 -1.45
C MET A 32 2.78 -3.44 -0.80
N THR A 33 3.30 -4.64 -1.02
CA THR A 33 2.87 -5.88 -0.36
C THR A 33 3.89 -6.27 0.69
N VAL A 34 3.43 -6.57 1.90
CA VAL A 34 4.29 -7.08 2.97
C VAL A 34 4.67 -8.52 2.67
N THR A 35 5.98 -8.81 2.64
CA THR A 35 6.54 -10.14 2.37
C THR A 35 7.18 -10.77 3.60
N TYR A 36 7.53 -9.97 4.61
CA TYR A 36 8.04 -10.42 5.89
C TYR A 36 7.67 -9.43 7.00
N VAL A 37 7.41 -9.97 8.19
CA VAL A 37 7.17 -9.23 9.43
C VAL A 37 8.07 -9.82 10.50
N GLY A 38 8.87 -8.99 11.15
CA GLY A 38 9.70 -9.42 12.27
C GLY A 38 10.97 -8.61 12.44
N PRO A 39 11.87 -9.01 13.35
CA PRO A 39 13.12 -8.32 13.56
C PRO A 39 13.99 -8.37 12.31
N VAL A 40 14.60 -7.23 11.96
CA VAL A 40 15.58 -7.13 10.87
C VAL A 40 16.88 -6.55 11.42
N ALA A 41 17.95 -7.33 11.30
CA ALA A 41 19.28 -6.98 11.80
C ALA A 41 19.26 -6.53 13.29
N ARG A 42 20.27 -5.77 13.73
CA ARG A 42 20.39 -5.27 15.11
C ARG A 42 19.37 -4.16 15.47
N ARG A 43 18.23 -4.09 14.80
CA ARG A 43 17.21 -3.04 15.02
C ARG A 43 16.11 -3.58 15.93
N THR A 44 15.81 -2.82 16.97
CA THR A 44 14.69 -3.11 17.90
C THR A 44 13.36 -2.71 17.24
N GLY A 45 12.29 -3.43 17.55
CA GLY A 45 10.93 -3.16 17.05
C GLY A 45 10.51 -4.07 15.88
N ASP A 46 9.27 -3.91 15.45
CA ASP A 46 8.69 -4.67 14.33
C ASP A 46 9.05 -4.00 13.00
N TRP A 47 9.75 -4.74 12.15
CA TRP A 47 10.15 -4.30 10.81
C TRP A 47 9.41 -5.10 9.75
N LEU A 48 9.17 -4.44 8.62
CA LEU A 48 8.46 -4.98 7.48
C LEU A 48 9.42 -5.02 6.29
N VAL A 49 9.42 -6.14 5.56
CA VAL A 49 9.98 -6.15 4.20
C VAL A 49 8.82 -6.03 3.22
N CYS A 50 8.84 -4.97 2.43
CA CYS A 50 7.78 -4.62 1.49
C CYS A 50 8.28 -4.71 0.06
N GLN A 51 7.45 -5.23 -0.84
CA GLN A 51 7.72 -5.28 -2.27
C GLN A 51 6.68 -4.49 -3.07
N TRP A 52 7.11 -3.83 -4.13
CA TRP A 52 6.23 -3.12 -5.06
C TRP A 52 6.85 -3.06 -6.45
N PHE A 53 6.05 -2.71 -7.45
CA PHE A 53 6.55 -2.33 -8.76
C PHE A 53 6.73 -0.82 -8.81
N ASP A 54 7.90 -0.36 -9.24
CA ASP A 54 8.11 1.07 -9.47
C ASP A 54 7.44 1.55 -10.76
N GLU A 55 7.67 2.81 -11.12
CA GLU A 55 7.08 3.45 -12.30
C GLU A 55 7.49 2.79 -13.63
N HIS A 56 8.60 2.05 -13.65
CA HIS A 56 9.09 1.31 -14.81
C HIS A 56 8.57 -0.13 -14.85
N GLY A 57 7.80 -0.55 -13.83
CA GLY A 57 7.34 -1.92 -13.68
C GLY A 57 8.43 -2.86 -13.17
N GLU A 58 9.51 -2.34 -12.58
CA GLU A 58 10.55 -3.17 -11.97
C GLU A 58 10.18 -3.53 -10.53
N LEU A 59 10.39 -4.80 -10.15
CA LEU A 59 10.17 -5.24 -8.78
C LEU A 59 11.22 -4.60 -7.85
N ARG A 60 10.75 -3.85 -6.86
CA ARG A 60 11.54 -3.26 -5.79
C ARG A 60 11.21 -3.92 -4.46
N GLN A 61 12.19 -3.88 -3.56
CA GLN A 61 12.05 -4.39 -2.19
C GLN A 61 12.80 -3.46 -1.24
N GLU A 62 12.17 -3.13 -0.12
CA GLU A 62 12.78 -2.31 0.93
C GLU A 62 12.24 -2.66 2.31
N THR A 63 12.96 -2.26 3.35
CA THR A 63 12.60 -2.50 4.75
C THR A 63 12.11 -1.22 5.41
N PHE A 64 10.94 -1.26 6.05
CA PHE A 64 10.31 -0.12 6.71
C PHE A 64 9.95 -0.46 8.15
N ALA A 65 9.92 0.56 9.03
CA ALA A 65 9.37 0.38 10.36
C ALA A 65 7.84 0.20 10.23
N GLN A 66 7.25 -0.64 11.08
CA GLN A 66 5.80 -0.84 11.08
C GLN A 66 5.04 0.48 11.28
N ASP A 67 5.60 1.41 12.05
CA ASP A 67 5.00 2.72 12.33
C ASP A 67 5.08 3.70 11.15
N ASP A 68 5.80 3.39 10.08
CA ASP A 68 5.94 4.28 8.92
C ASP A 68 4.89 4.00 7.83
N VAL A 69 4.07 2.97 7.98
CA VAL A 69 3.12 2.53 6.95
C VAL A 69 1.67 2.59 7.41
N TRP A 70 0.76 2.73 6.44
CA TRP A 70 -0.68 2.56 6.59
C TRP A 70 -1.14 1.33 5.82
N ARG A 71 -1.98 0.51 6.45
CA ARG A 71 -2.62 -0.62 5.77
C ARG A 71 -3.66 -0.10 4.78
N GLN A 72 -3.65 -0.67 3.59
CA GLN A 72 -4.54 -0.33 2.49
C GLN A 72 -5.56 -1.46 2.27
N PRO A 73 -6.79 -1.12 1.83
CA PRO A 73 -7.75 -2.13 1.38
C PRO A 73 -7.17 -2.98 0.24
N ARG A 74 -7.26 -4.31 0.34
CA ARG A 74 -6.73 -5.22 -0.69
C ARG A 74 -7.52 -5.16 -2.00
N SER A 75 -8.79 -4.75 -1.93
CA SER A 75 -9.63 -4.48 -3.09
C SER A 75 -9.51 -3.01 -3.50
N ILE A 76 -9.28 -2.76 -4.78
CA ILE A 76 -9.58 -1.45 -5.37
C ILE A 76 -11.08 -1.47 -5.69
N PRO A 77 -11.90 -0.56 -5.13
CA PRO A 77 -13.31 -0.48 -5.49
C PRO A 77 -13.44 -0.29 -7.00
N ALA A 78 -14.39 -0.97 -7.64
CA ALA A 78 -14.59 -0.87 -9.09
C ALA A 78 -14.74 0.60 -9.56
N GLY A 79 -15.34 1.46 -8.71
CA GLY A 79 -15.50 2.89 -8.98
C GLY A 79 -14.22 3.74 -8.85
N SER A 80 -13.11 3.19 -8.34
CA SER A 80 -11.85 3.91 -8.13
C SER A 80 -10.80 3.66 -9.22
N VAL A 81 -11.07 2.75 -10.17
CA VAL A 81 -10.17 2.45 -11.29
C VAL A 81 -10.35 3.51 -12.38
N HIS A 82 -9.40 4.44 -12.47
CA HIS A 82 -9.28 5.30 -13.65
C HIS A 82 -8.49 4.55 -14.71
N LEU A 83 -9.18 3.93 -15.68
CA LEU A 83 -8.52 3.40 -16.86
C LEU A 83 -7.94 4.59 -17.64
N HIS A 84 -6.62 4.77 -17.58
CA HIS A 84 -5.93 5.66 -18.51
C HIS A 84 -6.27 5.15 -19.91
N LYS A 85 -7.09 5.91 -20.65
CA LYS A 85 -7.42 5.56 -22.02
C LYS A 85 -6.11 5.48 -22.78
N PHE A 86 -5.70 4.28 -23.18
CA PHE A 86 -4.64 4.10 -24.17
C PHE A 86 -5.09 4.85 -25.43
N VAL A 87 -4.62 6.08 -25.60
CA VAL A 87 -4.77 6.81 -26.86
C VAL A 87 -3.81 6.13 -27.82
N ARG A 88 -4.32 5.18 -28.59
CA ARG A 88 -3.61 4.62 -29.73
C ARG A 88 -3.55 5.71 -30.80
N THR A 89 -2.51 6.53 -30.77
CA THR A 89 -2.23 7.46 -31.86
C THR A 89 -1.79 6.63 -33.06
N VAL A 90 -2.72 6.30 -33.94
CA VAL A 90 -2.40 5.83 -35.28
C VAL A 90 -2.00 7.07 -36.08
N SER A 91 -0.70 7.24 -36.35
CA SER A 91 -0.25 8.24 -37.32
C SER A 91 -0.50 7.73 -38.75
N PRO A 92 -0.89 8.63 -39.68
CA PRO A 92 -1.13 8.31 -41.10
C PRO A 92 0.17 8.03 -41.88
#